data_AF-A0A1M7DPE1-F1
#
_entry.id   AF-A0A1M7DPE1-F1
#
_cell.length_a   1.000
_cell.length_b   1.000
_cell.length_c   1.000
_cell.angle_alpha   90.00
_cell.angle_beta   90.00
_cell.angle_gamma   90.00
#
_symmetry.space_group_name_H-M   'P 1'
#
loop_
_entity.id
_entity.type
_entity.pdbx_description
1 polymer ?
#
loop_
_entity_poly.entity_id
_entity_poly.type
_entity_poly.pdbx_seq_one_letter_code
_entity_poly.pdbx_strand_id
1 'polypeptide(L)' 'MEINLGKISVIYPNENSPEYRNITLATDGEFLQINILDDKSHSIGITLEKNEVELLSDALKLILKNKLIESV' A
#
# COMPACT_ATOMS: atom_id res chain seq x y z
N MET A 1 -6.76 -3.56 -14.73
CA MET A 1 -6.13 -2.21 -14.80
C MET A 1 -4.94 -2.19 -13.86
N GLU A 2 -3.87 -1.49 -14.19
CA GLU A 2 -2.69 -1.33 -13.34
C GLU A 2 -2.35 0.15 -13.12
N ILE A 3 -1.99 0.53 -11.90
CA ILE A 3 -1.59 1.88 -11.48
C ILE A 3 -0.25 1.76 -10.74
N ASN A 4 0.77 2.47 -11.21
CA ASN A 4 2.05 2.54 -10.52
C ASN A 4 2.08 3.77 -9.61
N LEU A 5 2.26 3.58 -8.31
CA LEU A 5 2.35 4.66 -7.32
C LEU A 5 3.78 5.19 -7.14
N GLY A 6 4.75 4.61 -7.85
CA GLY A 6 6.16 4.95 -7.76
C GLY A 6 6.82 4.39 -6.49
N LYS A 7 7.88 5.08 -6.05
CA LYS A 7 8.63 4.70 -4.87
C LYS A 7 7.97 5.22 -3.59
N ILE A 8 7.47 4.31 -2.76
CA ILE A 8 6.90 4.62 -1.44
C ILE A 8 7.83 4.05 -0.37
N SER A 9 7.94 4.77 0.75
CA SER A 9 8.67 4.32 1.94
C SER A 9 7.92 3.17 2.61
N VAL A 10 8.55 1.99 2.67
CA VAL A 10 8.00 0.76 3.25
C VAL A 10 8.99 0.25 4.28
N ILE A 11 8.49 -0.25 5.41
CA ILE A 11 9.31 -0.94 6.41
C ILE A 11 8.69 -2.31 6.65
N TYR A 12 9.43 -3.38 6.38
CA TYR A 12 9.00 -4.72 6.73
C TYR A 12 9.22 -5.00 8.22
N PRO A 13 8.49 -5.94 8.86
CA PRO A 13 8.61 -6.21 10.29
C PRO A 13 10.02 -6.62 10.76
N ASN A 14 10.85 -7.13 9.84
CA ASN A 14 12.23 -7.53 10.09
C ASN A 14 13.26 -6.41 9.79
N GLU A 15 12.82 -5.21 9.44
CA GLU A 15 13.68 -4.06 9.12
C GLU A 15 13.68 -3.03 10.25
N ASN A 16 14.83 -2.37 10.44
CA ASN A 16 15.00 -1.32 11.46
C ASN A 16 14.80 0.09 10.90
N SER A 17 14.66 0.22 9.58
CA SER A 17 14.55 1.50 8.88
C SER A 17 13.72 1.34 7.61
N PRO A 18 12.89 2.33 7.23
CA PRO A 18 12.15 2.26 5.98
C PRO A 18 13.06 2.31 4.75
N GLU A 19 12.72 1.55 3.71
CA GLU A 19 13.33 1.65 2.39
C GLU A 19 12.29 2.04 1.32
N TYR A 20 12.74 2.75 0.28
CA TYR A 20 11.88 3.15 -0.83
C TYR A 20 11.70 2.02 -1.83
N ARG A 21 10.46 1.56 -1.99
CA ARG A 21 10.07 0.41 -2.83
C ARG A 21 9.04 0.80 -3.86
N ASN A 22 9.06 0.12 -5.01
CA ASN A 22 8.07 0.36 -6.05
C ASN A 22 6.75 -0.29 -5.66
N ILE A 23 5.68 0.49 -5.64
CA ILE A 23 4.33 -0.01 -5.36
C ILE A 23 3.47 0.07 -6.61
N THR A 24 2.84 -1.05 -6.95
CA THR A 24 1.86 -1.11 -8.04
C THR A 24 0.53 -1.63 -7.50
N LEU A 25 -0.57 -1.03 -7.96
CA LEU A 25 -1.92 -1.49 -7.74
C LEU A 25 -2.42 -2.17 -9.02
N ALA A 26 -2.90 -3.39 -8.94
CA ALA A 26 -3.50 -4.10 -10.05
C ALA A 26 -4.91 -4.58 -9.69
N THR A 27 -5.80 -4.63 -10.66
CA THR A 27 -7.14 -5.22 -10.50
C THR A 27 -7.54 -5.98 -11.75
N ASP A 28 -8.13 -7.15 -11.54
CA ASP A 28 -8.71 -8.04 -12.54
C ASP A 28 -10.24 -8.00 -12.60
N GLY A 29 -10.86 -7.16 -11.74
CA GLY A 29 -12.31 -7.01 -11.63
C GLY A 29 -12.92 -7.71 -10.40
N GLU A 30 -12.21 -8.64 -9.77
CA GLU A 30 -12.66 -9.33 -8.56
C GLU A 30 -11.93 -8.80 -7.32
N PHE A 31 -10.63 -8.55 -7.44
CA PHE A 31 -9.80 -8.11 -6.32
C PHE A 31 -8.98 -6.87 -6.67
N LEU A 32 -8.53 -6.17 -5.63
CA LEU A 32 -7.43 -5.22 -5.69
C LEU A 32 -6.17 -5.91 -5.17
N GLN A 33 -5.12 -5.93 -5.97
CA GLN A 33 -3.81 -6.39 -5.57
C GLN A 33 -2.87 -5.20 -5.39
N ILE A 34 -2.24 -5.12 -4.23
CA ILE A 34 -1.17 -4.17 -3.90
C ILE A 34 0.14 -4.95 -3.92
N ASN A 35 1.00 -4.67 -4.89
CA ASN A 35 2.31 -5.31 -4.99
C ASN A 35 3.40 -4.36 -4.53
N ILE A 36 4.21 -4.83 -3.59
CA ILE A 36 5.44 -4.19 -3.11
C ILE A 36 6.60 -4.91 -3.80
N LEU A 37 7.16 -4.27 -4.82
CA LEU A 37 8.29 -4.79 -5.57
C LEU A 37 9.59 -4.36 -4.90
N ASP A 38 10.35 -5.35 -4.46
CA ASP A 38 11.63 -5.18 -3.78
C ASP A 38 12.73 -5.92 -4.55
N ASP A 39 13.81 -5.21 -4.89
CA ASP A 39 14.96 -5.76 -5.60
C ASP A 39 15.94 -6.49 -4.66
N LYS A 40 15.88 -6.22 -3.35
CA LYS A 40 16.78 -6.76 -2.32
C LYS A 40 16.16 -7.87 -1.50
N SER A 41 14.85 -7.85 -1.31
CA SER A 41 14.09 -8.85 -0.54
C SER A 41 13.00 -9.50 -1.38
N HIS A 42 12.28 -10.47 -0.82
CA HIS A 42 11.10 -11.02 -1.47
C HIS A 42 10.05 -9.92 -1.66
N SER A 43 9.53 -9.83 -2.88
CA SER A 43 8.37 -8.98 -3.16
C SER A 43 7.14 -9.52 -2.44
N ILE A 44 6.27 -8.62 -1.95
CA ILE A 44 5.06 -8.96 -1.20
C ILE A 44 3.83 -8.49 -1.97
N GLY A 45 2.79 -9.32 -1.99
CA GLY A 45 1.47 -8.97 -2.52
C GLY A 45 0.42 -8.97 -1.41
N ILE A 46 -0.43 -7.96 -1.37
CA ILE A 46 -1.64 -7.90 -0.55
C ILE A 46 -2.83 -7.94 -1.50
N THR A 47 -3.72 -8.91 -1.32
CA THR A 47 -4.98 -9.00 -2.07
C THR A 47 -6.12 -8.57 -1.19
N LEU A 48 -7.00 -7.72 -1.72
CA LEU A 48 -8.15 -7.17 -1.01
C LEU A 48 -9.41 -7.39 -1.84
N GLU A 49 -10.44 -7.93 -1.20
CA GLU A 49 -11.80 -7.94 -1.71
C GLU A 49 -12.43 -6.54 -1.68
N LYS A 50 -13.52 -6.36 -2.43
CA LYS A 50 -14.20 -5.05 -2.53
C LYS A 50 -14.53 -4.43 -1.17
N ASN A 51 -15.09 -5.19 -0.24
CA ASN A 51 -15.42 -4.74 1.12
C ASN A 51 -14.18 -4.32 1.92
N GLU A 52 -13.05 -5.02 1.74
CA GLU A 52 -11.79 -4.69 2.40
C GLU A 52 -11.16 -3.42 1.81
N VAL A 53 -11.29 -3.22 0.50
CA VAL A 53 -10.88 -1.96 -0.16
C VAL A 53 -11.72 -0.78 0.35
N GLU A 54 -13.04 -0.95 0.46
CA GLU A 54 -13.93 0.07 0.99
C GLU A 54 -13.57 0.42 2.45
N LEU A 55 -13.35 -0.60 3.29
CA LEU A 55 -12.93 -0.42 4.68
C LEU A 55 -11.58 0.32 4.79
N LEU A 56 -10.58 -0.08 3.99
CA LEU A 56 -9.28 0.58 3.95
C LEU A 56 -9.41 2.05 3.53
N SER A 57 -10.22 2.32 2.49
CA SER A 57 -10.48 3.67 2.01
C SER A 57 -11.06 4.57 3.11
N ASP A 58 -12.03 4.07 3.86
CA ASP A 58 -12.68 4.83 4.92
C ASP A 58 -11.77 5.07 6.12
N ALA A 59 -10.98 4.07 6.50
CA ALA A 59 -9.95 4.22 7.54
C ALA A 59 -8.92 5.30 7.15
N LEU A 60 -8.41 5.29 5.92
CA LEU A 60 -7.45 6.28 5.43
C LEU A 60 -8.05 7.69 5.42
N LYS A 61 -9.30 7.85 4.94
CA LYS A 61 -10.00 9.15 4.97
C LYS A 61 -10.17 9.66 6.40
N LEU A 62 -10.50 8.79 7.36
CA LEU A 62 -10.64 9.16 8.75
C LEU A 62 -9.32 9.67 9.34
N ILE A 63 -8.21 8.98 9.07
CA ILE A 63 -6.86 9.36 9.51
C ILE A 63 -6.50 10.75 8.98
N LEU A 64 -6.72 10.99 7.69
CA LEU A 64 -6.44 12.28 7.05
C LEU A 64 -7.34 13.40 7.56
N LYS A 65 -8.65 13.15 7.69
CA LYS A 65 -9.63 14.15 8.15
C LYS A 65 -9.33 14.63 9.57
N ASN A 66 -8.93 13.72 10.45
CA ASN A 66 -8.61 14.05 11.83
C ASN A 66 -7.16 14.56 12.00
N LYS A 67 -6.42 14.75 10.91
CA LYS A 67 -5.02 15.21 10.91
C LYS A 67 -4.15 14.38 11.87
N LEU A 68 -4.40 13.07 11.93
CA LEU A 68 -3.62 12.16 12.77
C LEU A 68 -2.19 11.94 12.24
N ILE A 69 -1.93 12.43 11.03
CA ILE A 69 -0.61 12.53 10.41
C ILE A 69 -0.36 14.02 10.19
N GLU A 70 0.68 14.54 10.84
CA GLU A 70 1.12 15.92 10.63
C GLU A 70 1.79 16.04 9.25
N SER A 71 1.55 17.15 8.57
CA SER A 71 2.29 17.47 7.35
C SER A 71 3.71 17.86 7.77
N VAL A 72 4.70 17.08 7.32
CA VAL A 72 6.13 17.36 7.51
C VAL A 72 6.54 18.56 6.66
#